data_AF-A0A4R6TCH2-F1
#
_entry.id   AF-A0A4R6TCH2-F1
#
_cell.length_a   1.000
_cell.length_b   1.000
_cell.length_c   1.000
_cell.angle_alpha   90.00
_cell.angle_beta   90.00
_cell.angle_gamma   90.00
#
_symmetry.space_group_name_H-M   'P 1'
#
loop_
_entity.id
_entity.type
_entity.pdbx_description
1 polymer ?
#
loop_
_entity_poly.entity_id
_entity_poly.type
_entity_poly.pdbx_seq_one_letter_code
_entity_poly.pdbx_strand_id
1 'polypeptide(L)'
;MSFGGAVSAMITSLKNNKRKRVSAFEKLERFQKENDDKLYFKKTASKEELAHIKIRVQKENRNQLIKNSIIYFLIFGILIYIVFVFMNS
;
A
#
# COMPACT_ATOMS: atom_id res chain seq x y z
N MET A 1 22.77 55.80 22.53
CA MET A 1 21.95 54.56 22.50
C MET A 1 21.08 54.56 21.24
N SER A 2 21.51 53.98 20.13
CA SER A 2 20.67 53.96 18.92
C SER A 2 20.84 52.69 18.08
N PHE A 3 22.08 52.22 17.86
CA PHE A 3 22.32 51.07 16.99
C PHE A 3 22.21 49.70 17.69
N GLY A 4 22.85 49.53 18.86
CA GLY A 4 22.87 48.24 19.57
C GLY A 4 21.49 47.75 20.04
N GLY A 5 20.62 48.68 20.45
CA GLY A 5 19.24 48.36 20.84
C GLY A 5 18.33 48.01 19.65
N ALA A 6 18.53 48.65 18.51
CA ALA A 6 17.79 48.34 17.28
C ALA A 6 18.16 46.94 16.73
N VAL A 7 19.45 46.59 16.78
CA VAL A 7 19.93 45.27 16.37
C VAL A 7 19.47 44.18 17.33
N SER A 8 19.48 44.43 18.65
CA SER A 8 18.97 43.45 19.62
C SER A 8 17.46 43.21 19.47
N ALA A 9 16.69 44.27 19.20
CA ALA A 9 15.26 44.17 18.90
C ALA A 9 15.00 43.40 17.61
N MET A 10 15.80 43.64 16.56
CA MET A 10 15.73 42.91 15.29
C MET A 10 16.04 41.42 15.48
N ILE A 11 17.10 41.07 16.19
CA ILE A 11 17.47 39.67 16.47
C ILE A 11 16.36 38.97 17.27
N THR A 12 15.76 39.65 18.23
CA THR A 12 14.66 39.12 19.04
C THR A 12 13.41 38.88 18.20
N SER A 13 13.05 39.82 17.32
CA SER A 13 11.94 39.68 16.39
C SER A 13 12.15 38.52 15.42
N LEU A 14 13.36 38.39 14.85
CA LEU A 14 13.72 37.26 13.99
C LEU A 14 13.67 35.92 14.71
N LYS A 15 14.13 35.85 15.97
CA LYS A 15 14.05 34.62 16.78
C LYS A 15 12.61 34.24 17.11
N ASN A 16 11.78 35.22 17.47
CA ASN A 16 10.37 34.98 17.82
C ASN A 16 9.53 34.59 16.59
N ASN A 17 9.83 35.14 15.42
CA ASN A 17 9.10 34.85 14.18
C ASN A 17 9.68 33.63 13.42
N LYS A 18 10.71 32.97 13.97
CA LYS A 18 11.31 31.77 13.39
C LYS A 18 10.38 30.58 13.60
N ARG A 19 9.66 30.18 12.56
CA ARG A 19 8.90 28.92 12.54
C ARG A 19 9.83 27.74 12.86
N LYS A 20 9.44 26.87 13.82
CA LYS A 20 10.11 25.59 14.03
C LYS A 20 10.03 24.77 12.74
N ARG A 21 11.17 24.52 12.10
CA ARG A 21 11.25 23.64 10.93
C ARG A 21 11.19 22.21 11.44
N VAL A 22 10.03 21.59 11.27
CA VAL A 22 9.88 20.15 11.51
C VAL A 22 10.66 19.40 10.44
N SER A 23 11.39 18.37 10.85
CA SER A 23 12.11 17.50 9.91
C SER A 23 11.12 16.62 9.12
N ALA A 24 11.55 16.07 7.98
CA ALA A 24 10.73 15.13 7.23
C ALA A 24 10.34 13.91 8.09
N PHE A 25 11.24 13.47 8.97
CA PHE A 25 11.00 12.39 9.93
C PHE A 25 9.95 12.77 10.99
N GLU A 26 10.01 13.98 11.56
CA GLU A 26 9.00 14.45 12.53
C GLU A 26 7.61 14.58 11.87
N LYS A 27 7.58 14.94 10.59
CA LYS A 27 6.33 15.00 9.82
C LYS A 27 5.76 13.59 9.58
N LEU A 28 6.59 12.63 9.23
CA LEU A 28 6.19 11.22 9.05
C LEU A 28 5.73 10.56 10.35
N GLU A 29 6.41 10.84 11.47
CA GLU A 29 6.03 10.30 12.78
C GLU A 29 4.65 10.79 13.23
N ARG A 30 4.30 12.05 12.95
CA ARG A 30 2.94 12.57 13.20
C ARG A 30 1.88 11.83 12.39
N PHE A 31 2.14 11.56 11.12
CA PHE A 31 1.21 10.79 10.29
C PHE A 31 1.08 9.33 10.74
N GLN A 32 2.15 8.69 11.24
CA GLN A 32 2.05 7.34 11.80
C GLN A 32 1.31 7.33 13.15
N LYS A 33 1.48 8.37 13.98
CA LYS A 33 0.78 8.49 15.26
C LYS A 33 -0.70 8.87 15.13
N GLU A 34 -1.07 9.71 14.15
CA GLU A 34 -2.47 10.05 13.88
C GLU A 34 -3.25 8.92 13.21
N ASN A 35 -2.58 8.02 12.49
CA ASN A 35 -3.22 6.88 11.83
C ASN A 35 -3.05 5.55 12.58
N ASP A 36 -2.91 5.54 13.92
CA ASP A 36 -3.13 4.33 14.74
C ASP A 36 -4.64 3.99 14.84
N ASP A 37 -5.40 4.33 13.80
CA ASP A 37 -6.69 3.73 13.48
C ASP A 37 -6.42 2.28 13.09
N LYS A 38 -6.22 1.45 14.12
CA LYS A 38 -6.26 0.00 13.98
C LYS A 38 -7.49 -0.31 13.16
N LEU A 39 -7.28 -0.85 11.96
CA LEU A 39 -8.34 -1.15 11.00
C LEU A 39 -9.38 -2.06 11.69
N TYR A 40 -10.41 -1.43 12.25
CA TYR A 40 -11.38 -2.12 13.09
C TYR A 40 -12.47 -2.65 12.17
N PHE A 41 -12.27 -3.87 11.72
CA PHE A 41 -13.32 -4.62 11.07
C PHE A 41 -14.32 -5.05 12.15
N LYS A 42 -15.47 -4.37 12.21
CA LYS A 42 -16.61 -4.81 13.02
C LYS A 42 -17.03 -6.20 12.51
N LYS A 43 -16.57 -7.27 13.16
CA LYS A 43 -16.92 -8.65 12.81
C LYS A 43 -18.37 -8.91 13.21
N THR A 44 -19.32 -8.42 12.41
CA THR A 44 -20.77 -8.60 12.61
C THR A 44 -21.33 -9.83 11.91
N ALA A 45 -20.51 -10.57 11.16
CA ALA A 45 -20.98 -11.74 10.43
C ALA A 45 -21.32 -12.89 11.39
N SER A 46 -22.50 -13.47 11.22
CA SER A 46 -22.87 -14.70 11.92
C SER A 46 -21.94 -15.85 11.50
N LYS A 47 -21.73 -16.85 12.37
CA LYS A 47 -20.88 -18.02 12.04
C LYS A 47 -21.33 -18.72 10.76
N GLU A 48 -22.63 -18.73 10.49
CA GLU A 48 -23.24 -19.29 9.30
C GLU A 48 -22.91 -18.47 8.05
N GLU A 49 -23.02 -17.15 8.12
CA GLU A 49 -22.66 -16.24 7.02
C GLU A 49 -21.19 -16.38 6.64
N LEU A 50 -20.31 -16.55 7.64
CA LEU A 50 -18.89 -16.77 7.41
C LEU A 50 -18.61 -18.11 6.70
N ALA A 51 -19.35 -19.17 7.07
CA ALA A 51 -19.28 -20.45 6.37
C ALA A 51 -19.75 -20.35 4.92
N HIS A 52 -20.85 -19.63 4.66
CA HIS A 52 -21.34 -19.38 3.31
C HIS A 52 -20.36 -18.58 2.45
N ILE A 53 -19.75 -17.53 3.01
CA ILE A 53 -18.72 -16.74 2.33
C ILE A 53 -17.52 -17.63 1.99
N LYS A 54 -17.05 -18.45 2.95
CA LYS A 54 -15.93 -19.37 2.74
C LYS A 54 -16.21 -20.34 1.58
N ILE A 55 -17.39 -20.96 1.56
CA ILE A 55 -17.78 -21.89 0.49
C ILE A 55 -17.86 -21.18 -0.86
N ARG A 56 -18.44 -19.98 -0.91
CA ARG A 56 -18.56 -19.18 -2.14
C ARG A 56 -17.18 -18.84 -2.70
N VAL A 57 -16.28 -18.31 -1.87
CA VAL A 57 -14.92 -17.95 -2.27
C VAL A 57 -14.15 -19.17 -2.76
N GLN A 58 -14.26 -20.32 -2.07
CA GLN A 58 -13.60 -21.55 -2.51
C GLN A 58 -14.11 -22.04 -3.87
N LYS A 59 -15.42 -21.93 -4.13
CA LYS A 59 -16.02 -22.32 -5.41
C LYS A 59 -15.56 -21.40 -6.54
N GLU A 60 -15.57 -20.09 -6.31
CA GLU A 60 -15.10 -19.10 -7.28
C GLU A 60 -13.62 -19.30 -7.61
N ASN A 61 -12.76 -19.49 -6.59
CA ASN A 61 -11.35 -19.76 -6.79
C ASN A 61 -11.12 -21.05 -7.57
N ARG A 62 -11.84 -22.13 -7.28
CA ARG A 62 -11.74 -23.39 -8.05
C ARG A 62 -12.08 -23.17 -9.53
N ASN A 63 -13.17 -22.44 -9.81
CA ASN A 63 -13.55 -22.13 -11.18
C ASN A 63 -12.51 -21.27 -11.90
N GLN A 64 -11.94 -20.27 -11.22
CA GLN A 64 -10.87 -19.45 -11.77
C GLN A 64 -9.59 -20.26 -12.02
N LEU A 65 -9.21 -21.14 -11.09
CA LEU A 65 -8.06 -22.02 -11.25
C LEU A 65 -8.20 -22.93 -12.46
N ILE A 66 -9.37 -23.55 -12.66
CA ILE A 66 -9.62 -24.42 -13.82
C ILE A 66 -9.51 -23.61 -15.13
N LYS A 67 -10.14 -22.44 -15.20
CA LYS A 67 -10.06 -21.56 -16.38
C LYS A 67 -8.63 -21.14 -16.69
N ASN A 68 -7.90 -20.69 -15.67
CA ASN A 68 -6.51 -20.27 -15.83
C ASN A 68 -5.62 -21.45 -16.24
N SER A 69 -5.84 -22.63 -15.65
CA SER A 69 -5.09 -23.84 -15.99
C SER A 69 -5.25 -24.21 -17.46
N ILE A 70 -6.48 -24.17 -18.01
CA ILE A 70 -6.74 -24.43 -19.44
C ILE A 70 -5.96 -23.45 -20.34
N ILE A 71 -5.94 -22.17 -19.99
CA ILE A 71 -5.20 -21.15 -20.74
C ILE A 71 -3.69 -21.45 -20.71
N TYR A 72 -3.14 -21.80 -19.54
CA TYR A 72 -1.72 -22.16 -19.42
C TYR A 72 -1.38 -23.42 -20.21
N PHE A 73 -2.24 -24.44 -20.23
CA PHE A 73 -2.04 -25.64 -21.04
C PHE A 73 -2.03 -25.32 -22.54
N LEU A 74 -2.91 -24.44 -23.01
CA LEU A 74 -2.92 -24.00 -24.41
C LEU A 74 -1.62 -23.29 -24.78
N ILE A 75 -1.18 -22.33 -23.96
CA ILE A 75 0.08 -21.59 -24.19
C ILE A 75 1.27 -22.56 -24.19
N PHE A 76 1.30 -23.50 -23.24
CA PHE A 76 2.36 -24.49 -23.14
C PHE A 76 2.40 -25.42 -24.36
N GLY A 77 1.23 -25.86 -24.86
CA GLY A 77 1.13 -26.65 -26.09
C GLY A 77 1.64 -25.89 -27.32
N ILE A 78 1.32 -24.60 -27.44
CA ILE A 78 1.84 -23.75 -28.52
C ILE A 78 3.36 -23.62 -28.45
N LEU A 79 3.92 -23.41 -27.26
CA LEU A 79 5.37 -23.32 -27.08
C LEU A 79 6.07 -24.63 -27.47
N ILE A 80 5.54 -25.78 -27.05
CA ILE A 80 6.07 -27.09 -27.46
C ILE A 80 6.03 -27.25 -28.98
N TYR A 81 4.92 -26.86 -29.61
CA TYR A 81 4.78 -26.95 -31.07
C TYR A 81 5.83 -26.10 -31.80
N ILE A 82 6.09 -24.87 -31.34
CA ILE A 82 7.11 -24.00 -31.93
C ILE A 82 8.50 -24.63 -31.82
N VAL A 83 8.85 -25.17 -30.65
CA VAL A 83 10.14 -25.84 -30.44
C VAL A 83 10.28 -27.06 -31.35
N PHE A 84 9.22 -27.87 -31.47
CA PHE A 84 9.22 -29.06 -32.31
C PHE A 84 9.40 -28.71 -33.80
N VAL A 85 8.72 -27.67 -34.30
CA VAL A 85 8.90 -27.21 -35.68
C VAL A 85 10.31 -26.68 -35.91
N PHE A 86 10.87 -25.90 -34.99
CA PHE A 86 12.23 -25.37 -35.11
C PHE A 86 13.29 -26.49 -35.09
N MET A 87 13.10 -27.54 -34.31
CA MET A 87 14.05 -28.66 -34.23
C MET A 87 13.99 -29.60 -35.46
N ASN A 88 12.86 -29.63 -36.16
CA ASN A 88 12.65 -30.44 -37.38
C ASN A 88 12.85 -29.64 -38.68
N SER A 89 13.18 -28.35 -38.60
CA SER A 89 13.55 -27.51 -39.73
C SER A 89 15.06 -27.38 -39.84
#